data_AF-A0A9N8ERW7-F1
#
_entry.id   AF-A0A9N8ERW7-F1
#
_cell.length_a   1.000
_cell.length_b   1.000
_cell.length_c   1.000
_cell.angle_alpha   90.00
_cell.angle_beta   90.00
_cell.angle_gamma   90.00
#
_symmetry.space_group_name_H-M   'P 1'
#
loop_
_entity.id
_entity.type
_entity.pdbx_description
1 polymer ?
#
loop_
_entity_poly.entity_id
_entity_poly.type
_entity_poly.pdbx_seq_one_letter_code
_entity_poly.pdbx_strand_id
1 'polypeptide(L)'
;MTVSTTPAHFICPLTHAIMSRPVQHRYTEHSFEHDAVMELIGEGNALCPLTGESLTADDFDDNIELEREIRKWNKKRIGRTVSKDSTKGSTSPKVRERLCKTKAAHVLGMRNKVLQQREERLRALQAVQ
;
A
#
# COMPACT_ATOMS: atom_id res chain seq x y z
N MET A 1 10.74 -21.65 -30.94
CA MET A 1 11.36 -21.09 -29.72
C MET A 1 10.28 -20.31 -28.98
N THR A 2 9.71 -20.84 -27.90
CA THR A 2 8.71 -20.09 -27.12
C THR A 2 9.46 -19.23 -26.09
N VAL A 3 9.77 -17.99 -26.47
CA VAL A 3 10.25 -17.00 -25.49
C VAL A 3 9.17 -16.87 -24.42
N SER A 4 9.53 -17.12 -23.16
CA SER A 4 8.58 -16.96 -22.05
C SER A 4 8.41 -15.46 -21.78
N THR A 5 7.67 -14.78 -22.66
CA THR A 5 7.34 -13.37 -22.55
C THR A 5 6.52 -13.16 -21.29
N THR A 6 6.88 -12.16 -20.50
CA THR A 6 6.08 -11.73 -19.34
C THR A 6 4.71 -11.25 -19.83
N PRO A 7 3.59 -11.78 -19.29
CA PRO A 7 2.26 -11.26 -19.62
C PRO A 7 2.18 -9.76 -19.36
N ALA A 8 1.61 -9.01 -20.31
CA ALA A 8 1.61 -7.55 -20.26
C ALA A 8 0.85 -7.01 -19.04
N HIS A 9 -0.24 -7.68 -18.62
CA HIS A 9 -1.04 -7.30 -17.47
C HIS A 9 -0.36 -7.51 -16.11
N PHE A 10 0.83 -8.12 -16.08
CA PHE A 10 1.66 -8.20 -14.88
C PHE A 10 2.55 -6.97 -14.71
N ILE A 11 2.72 -6.18 -15.77
CA ILE A 11 3.60 -5.02 -15.78
C ILE A 11 2.82 -3.79 -15.30
N CYS A 12 3.36 -3.11 -14.29
CA CYS A 12 2.83 -1.85 -13.82
C CYS A 12 3.04 -0.75 -14.88
N PRO A 13 2.01 0.01 -15.27
CA PRO A 13 2.16 1.13 -16.21
C PRO A 13 3.04 2.28 -15.70
N LEU A 14 3.17 2.44 -14.38
CA LEU A 14 4.02 3.48 -13.77
C LEU A 14 5.48 3.06 -13.71
N THR A 15 5.76 1.88 -13.14
CA THR A 15 7.14 1.43 -12.88
C THR A 15 7.76 0.63 -14.03
N HIS A 16 6.95 0.20 -15.00
CA HIS A 16 7.35 -0.69 -16.10
C HIS A 16 7.97 -2.02 -15.61
N ALA A 17 7.68 -2.41 -14.37
CA ALA A 17 8.16 -3.63 -13.73
C ALA A 17 6.99 -4.56 -13.38
N ILE A 18 7.31 -5.84 -13.13
CA ILE A 18 6.31 -6.81 -12.67
C ILE A 18 5.79 -6.39 -11.30
N MET A 19 4.47 -6.28 -11.16
CA MET A 19 3.81 -5.90 -9.92
C MET A 19 4.04 -6.94 -8.83
N SER A 20 4.42 -6.48 -7.64
CA SER A 20 4.52 -7.29 -6.42
C SER A 20 3.26 -7.16 -5.57
N ARG A 21 2.68 -5.95 -5.47
CA ARG A 21 1.44 -5.66 -4.76
C ARG A 21 0.50 -4.86 -5.66
N PRO A 22 -0.18 -5.54 -6.62
CA PRO A 22 -1.06 -4.86 -7.54
C PRO A 22 -2.29 -4.30 -6.81
N VAL A 23 -2.60 -3.03 -7.06
CA VAL A 23 -3.85 -2.37 -6.69
C VAL A 23 -4.59 -1.98 -7.96
N GLN A 24 -5.91 -2.16 -7.97
CA GLN A 24 -6.76 -1.89 -9.12
C GLN A 24 -7.59 -0.63 -8.89
N HIS A 25 -7.61 0.24 -9.89
CA HIS A 25 -8.49 1.41 -9.90
C HIS A 25 -9.94 0.97 -10.11
N ARG A 26 -10.85 1.40 -9.25
CA ARG A 26 -12.27 0.98 -9.23
C ARG A 26 -13.01 1.25 -10.53
N TYR A 27 -12.70 2.36 -11.20
CA TYR A 27 -13.47 2.81 -12.36
C TYR A 27 -12.85 2.45 -13.71
N THR A 28 -11.53 2.27 -13.76
CA THR A 28 -10.79 2.07 -15.03
C THR A 28 -10.23 0.66 -15.15
N GLU A 29 -10.35 -0.15 -14.10
CA GLU A 29 -9.86 -1.53 -14.00
C GLU A 29 -8.35 -1.69 -14.23
N HIS A 30 -7.61 -0.59 -14.36
CA HIS A 30 -6.16 -0.60 -14.49
C HIS A 30 -5.51 -0.96 -13.15
N SER A 31 -4.49 -1.81 -13.22
CA SER A 31 -3.70 -2.22 -12.07
C SER A 31 -2.34 -1.53 -12.04
N PHE A 32 -1.94 -1.07 -10.87
CA PHE A 32 -0.68 -0.38 -10.61
C PHE A 32 0.04 -1.05 -9.44
N GLU A 33 1.35 -0.82 -9.33
CA GLU A 33 2.08 -1.16 -8.12
C GLU A 33 1.66 -0.23 -6.98
N HIS A 34 1.27 -0.80 -5.84
CA HIS A 34 0.80 -0.05 -4.67
C HIS A 34 1.76 1.06 -4.26
N ASP A 35 3.04 0.74 -4.07
CA ASP A 35 4.01 1.71 -3.55
C ASP A 35 4.21 2.88 -4.52
N ALA A 36 4.21 2.59 -5.82
CA ALA A 36 4.38 3.60 -6.86
C ALA A 36 3.17 4.54 -6.97
N VAL A 37 1.95 4.02 -6.89
CA VAL A 37 0.75 4.88 -6.99
C VAL A 37 0.55 5.71 -5.72
N MET A 38 0.87 5.17 -4.55
CA MET A 38 0.79 5.90 -3.29
C MET A 38 1.85 7.01 -3.19
N GLU A 39 3.06 6.77 -3.70
CA GLU A 39 4.10 7.80 -3.83
C GLU A 39 3.63 8.93 -4.76
N LEU A 40 3.11 8.58 -5.94
CA LEU A 40 2.57 9.54 -6.90
C LEU A 40 1.46 10.42 -6.29
N ILE A 41 0.54 9.82 -5.51
CA ILE A 41 -0.50 10.53 -4.76
C ILE A 41 0.11 11.46 -3.70
N GLY A 42 1.14 11.01 -2.99
CA GLY A 42 1.85 11.81 -1.99
C GLY A 42 2.56 13.06 -2.54
N GLU A 43 2.97 13.04 -3.81
CA GLU A 43 3.62 14.17 -4.48
C GLU A 43 2.66 15.32 -4.84
N GLY A 44 1.34 15.12 -4.72
CA GLY A 44 0.33 16.18 -4.79
C GLY A 44 -0.17 16.54 -6.19
N ASN A 45 0.28 15.85 -7.25
CA ASN A 45 -0.24 15.97 -8.62
C ASN A 45 -0.46 14.59 -9.26
N ALA A 46 -1.15 13.69 -8.56
CA ALA A 46 -1.38 12.35 -9.09
C ALA A 46 -2.43 12.36 -10.19
N LEU A 47 -1.95 12.21 -11.43
CA LEU A 47 -2.77 11.94 -12.60
C LEU A 47 -2.50 10.52 -13.09
N CYS A 48 -3.56 9.85 -13.53
CA CYS A 48 -3.46 8.55 -14.15
C CYS A 48 -2.65 8.67 -15.46
N PRO A 49 -1.57 7.90 -15.66
CA PRO A 49 -0.79 7.96 -16.89
C PRO A 49 -1.57 7.45 -18.12
N LEU A 50 -2.68 6.74 -17.90
CA LEU A 50 -3.49 6.13 -18.95
C LEU A 50 -4.71 6.99 -19.33
N THR A 51 -5.34 7.65 -18.36
CA THR A 51 -6.59 8.42 -18.58
C THR A 51 -6.42 9.93 -18.39
N GLY A 52 -5.33 10.36 -17.74
CA GLY A 52 -5.12 11.77 -17.37
C GLY A 52 -6.03 12.25 -16.23
N GLU A 53 -6.80 11.37 -15.60
CA GLU A 53 -7.70 11.69 -14.50
C GLU A 53 -6.97 11.76 -13.16
N SER A 54 -7.46 12.59 -12.25
CA SER A 54 -6.94 12.69 -10.89
C SER A 54 -7.08 11.37 -10.15
N LEU A 55 -6.00 10.91 -9.53
CA LEU A 55 -5.98 9.70 -8.70
C LEU A 55 -6.02 10.07 -7.23
N THR A 56 -6.89 9.39 -6.47
CA THR A 56 -6.91 9.45 -5.00
C THR A 56 -6.69 8.06 -4.41
N ALA A 57 -6.25 7.99 -3.15
CA ALA A 57 -5.99 6.70 -2.50
C ALA A 57 -7.27 5.85 -2.34
N ASP A 58 -8.43 6.50 -2.24
CA ASP A 58 -9.73 5.84 -2.08
C ASP A 58 -10.25 5.22 -3.40
N ASP A 59 -9.64 5.53 -4.54
CA ASP A 59 -10.01 5.00 -5.86
C ASP A 59 -9.46 3.60 -6.11
N PHE A 60 -8.62 3.07 -5.22
CA PHE A 60 -7.91 1.82 -5.40
C PHE A 60 -8.35 0.74 -4.41
N ASP A 61 -8.47 -0.49 -4.92
CA ASP A 61 -8.66 -1.70 -4.13
C ASP A 61 -7.51 -2.69 -4.37
N ASP A 62 -7.17 -3.50 -3.37
CA ASP A 62 -6.17 -4.56 -3.52
C ASP A 62 -6.59 -5.59 -4.56
N ASN A 63 -5.74 -5.84 -5.58
CA ASN A 63 -6.00 -6.88 -6.57
C ASN A 63 -5.38 -8.23 -6.17
N ILE A 64 -6.00 -8.88 -5.18
CA ILE A 64 -5.54 -10.15 -4.61
C ILE A 64 -5.50 -11.28 -5.64
N GLU A 65 -6.36 -11.22 -6.67
CA GLU A 65 -6.37 -12.21 -7.74
C GLU A 65 -5.14 -12.08 -8.64
N LEU A 66 -4.84 -10.88 -9.11
CA LEU A 66 -3.66 -10.60 -9.92
C LEU A 66 -2.36 -10.88 -9.14
N GLU A 67 -2.31 -10.51 -7.87
CA GLU A 67 -1.18 -10.82 -7.00
C GLU A 67 -0.91 -12.34 -6.94
N ARG A 68 -1.98 -13.13 -6.77
CA ARG A 68 -1.90 -14.60 -6.77
C ARG A 68 -1.44 -15.13 -8.11
N GLU A 69 -1.92 -14.57 -9.22
CA GLU A 69 -1.54 -14.97 -10.57
C GLU A 69 -0.05 -14.73 -10.82
N ILE A 70 0.44 -13.52 -10.53
CA ILE A 70 1.86 -13.14 -10.65
C ILE A 70 2.73 -14.05 -9.78
N ARG A 71 2.34 -14.30 -8.53
CA ARG A 71 3.05 -15.22 -7.62
C ARG A 71 3.14 -16.63 -8.21
N LYS A 72 2.06 -17.16 -8.78
CA LYS A 72 2.05 -18.49 -9.43
C LYS A 72 2.96 -18.50 -10.66
N TRP A 73 2.93 -17.45 -11.48
CA TRP A 73 3.77 -17.31 -12.66
C TRP A 73 5.26 -17.26 -12.31
N ASN A 74 5.64 -16.46 -11.31
CA ASN A 74 7.01 -16.39 -10.79
C ASN A 74 7.50 -17.75 -10.27
N LYS A 75 6.67 -18.48 -9.51
CA LYS A 75 7.00 -19.83 -9.02
C LYS A 75 7.25 -20.82 -10.16
N LYS A 76 6.47 -20.78 -11.26
CA LYS A 76 6.69 -21.64 -12.44
C LYS A 76 7.98 -21.31 -13.19
N ARG A 77 8.51 -20.09 -13.06
CA ARG A 77 9.79 -19.70 -13.67
C ARG A 77 10.97 -20.12 -12.81
N ILE A 78 10.88 -19.91 -11.50
CA ILE A 78 11.91 -20.33 -10.53
C ILE A 78 11.98 -21.86 -10.44
N GLY A 79 10.83 -22.56 -10.46
CA GLY A 79 10.79 -24.02 -10.48
C GLY A 79 11.38 -24.67 -11.74
N ARG A 80 11.57 -23.90 -12.83
CA ARG A 80 12.31 -24.36 -14.02
C ARG A 80 13.83 -24.22 -13.87
N THR A 81 14.32 -23.36 -12.98
CA THR A 81 15.75 -23.15 -12.74
C THR A 81 16.30 -23.97 -11.58
N VAL A 82 15.43 -24.64 -10.81
CA VAL A 82 15.84 -25.47 -9.67
C VAL A 82 15.46 -26.92 -9.94
N SER A 83 16.37 -27.65 -10.58
CA SER A 83 16.41 -29.11 -10.44
C SER A 83 16.61 -29.43 -8.95
N LYS A 84 15.56 -29.95 -8.31
CA LYS A 84 15.54 -30.63 -7.01
C LYS A 84 16.44 -30.01 -5.92
N ASP A 85 15.87 -29.13 -5.10
CA ASP A 85 16.05 -29.35 -3.66
C ASP A 85 14.75 -29.05 -2.90
N SER A 86 14.48 -29.92 -1.95
CA SER A 86 13.23 -30.09 -1.26
C SER A 86 13.25 -29.26 0.02
N THR A 87 12.52 -28.15 0.08
CA THR A 87 12.07 -27.65 1.38
C THR A 87 10.69 -27.04 1.29
N LYS A 88 9.81 -27.60 2.12
CA LYS A 88 8.37 -27.40 2.16
C LYS A 88 8.01 -25.96 2.54
N GLY A 89 6.95 -25.44 1.93
CA GLY A 89 6.40 -24.12 2.26
C GLY A 89 4.97 -23.93 1.75
N SER A 90 4.14 -24.96 1.88
CA SER A 90 2.69 -24.85 1.78
C SER A 90 2.16 -24.28 3.09
N THR A 91 1.87 -22.99 3.13
CA THR A 91 0.79 -22.46 3.96
C THR A 91 0.09 -21.36 3.18
N SER A 92 -1.03 -21.72 2.56
CA SER A 92 -2.10 -20.77 2.28
C SER A 92 -2.51 -20.14 3.62
N PRO A 93 -2.46 -18.81 3.79
CA PRO A 93 -3.19 -18.19 4.88
C PRO A 93 -4.66 -18.35 4.54
N LYS A 94 -5.38 -19.17 5.31
CA LYS A 94 -6.83 -19.11 5.40
C LYS A 94 -7.21 -17.64 5.61
N VAL A 95 -8.10 -17.15 4.75
CA VAL A 95 -8.89 -15.95 5.00
C VAL A 95 -9.45 -16.07 6.41
N ARG A 96 -8.87 -15.33 7.34
CA ARG A 96 -9.48 -15.06 8.64
C ARG A 96 -9.60 -13.56 8.72
N GLU A 97 -10.79 -13.11 8.34
CA GLU A 97 -11.40 -11.85 8.71
C GLU A 97 -10.92 -11.42 10.10
N ARG A 98 -10.01 -10.46 10.13
CA ARG A 98 -9.77 -9.63 11.31
C ARG A 98 -10.46 -8.32 11.00
N LEU A 99 -11.72 -8.25 11.40
CA LEU A 99 -12.34 -7.01 11.84
C LEU A 99 -11.41 -6.39 12.89
N CYS A 100 -10.51 -5.49 12.47
CA CYS A 100 -9.84 -4.61 13.42
C CYS A 100 -10.88 -3.57 13.84
N LYS A 101 -11.48 -3.84 14.98
CA LYS A 101 -12.35 -2.93 15.71
C LYS A 101 -11.71 -1.54 15.72
N THR A 102 -12.45 -0.59 15.17
CA THR A 102 -12.45 0.86 15.39
C THR A 102 -11.51 1.31 16.51
N LYS A 103 -10.43 2.02 16.18
CA LYS A 103 -9.78 2.94 17.12
C LYS A 103 -10.44 4.32 17.02
N ALA A 104 -11.72 4.38 17.41
CA ALA A 104 -12.38 5.64 17.80
C ALA A 104 -12.05 6.01 19.27
N ALA A 105 -10.88 5.61 19.79
CA ALA A 105 -10.52 5.78 21.20
C ALA A 105 -9.02 6.06 21.39
N HIS A 106 -8.47 7.04 20.67
CA HIS A 106 -7.34 7.83 21.17
C HIS A 106 -7.71 9.31 21.21
N VAL A 107 -8.79 9.54 21.96
CA VAL A 107 -9.06 10.72 22.76
C VAL A 107 -7.84 11.65 22.93
N LEU A 108 -7.87 12.79 22.25
CA LEU A 108 -7.58 14.12 22.80
C LEU A 108 -6.44 14.20 23.83
N GLY A 109 -5.20 13.96 23.40
CA GLY A 109 -4.07 13.81 24.34
C GLY A 109 -2.83 14.64 24.11
N MET A 110 -2.77 15.52 23.10
CA MET A 110 -1.56 16.34 22.84
C MET A 110 -1.85 17.83 23.10
N ARG A 111 -2.11 18.16 24.37
CA ARG A 111 -2.17 19.56 24.81
C ARG A 111 -0.77 20.18 24.69
N ASN A 112 -0.73 21.27 23.93
CA ASN A 112 0.46 22.04 23.59
C ASN A 112 1.13 22.59 24.86
N LYS A 113 2.29 22.03 25.25
CA LYS A 113 3.02 22.32 26.49
C LYS A 113 3.39 23.79 26.68
N VAL A 114 3.40 24.57 25.60
CA VAL A 114 3.76 26.00 25.60
C VAL A 114 2.71 26.87 26.30
N LEU A 115 1.42 26.54 26.16
CA LEU A 115 0.34 27.33 26.78
C LEU A 115 0.29 27.12 28.30
N GLN A 116 0.56 25.90 28.77
CA GLN A 116 0.53 25.57 30.19
C GLN A 116 1.68 26.26 30.96
N GLN A 117 2.88 26.34 30.38
CA GLN A 117 3.98 27.12 30.98
C GLN A 117 3.68 28.62 31.07
N ARG A 118 2.89 29.16 30.13
CA ARG A 118 2.52 30.58 30.14
C ARG A 118 1.51 30.89 31.25
N GLU A 119 0.52 30.02 31.45
CA GLU A 119 -0.46 30.16 32.54
C GLU A 119 0.18 29.99 33.93
N GLU A 120 1.11 29.05 34.08
CA GLU A 120 1.86 28.86 35.33
C GLU A 120 2.74 30.07 35.65
N ARG A 121 3.39 30.67 34.64
CA ARG A 121 4.15 31.92 34.82
C ARG A 121 3.27 33.10 35.23
N LEU A 122 2.06 33.22 34.66
CA LEU A 122 1.11 34.27 35.04
C LEU A 122 0.61 34.08 36.49
N ARG A 123 0.32 32.85 36.91
CA ARG A 123 -0.04 32.56 38.32
C ARG A 123 1.08 32.88 39.30
N ALA A 124 2.33 32.56 38.95
CA ALA A 124 3.47 32.88 39.80
C ALA A 124 3.66 34.39 40.01
N LEU A 125 3.36 35.21 39.01
CA LEU A 125 3.43 36.67 39.11
C LEU A 125 2.30 37.25 39.97
N GLN A 126 1.14 36.61 40.02
CA GLN A 126 0.00 37.06 40.82
C GLN A 126 0.10 36.70 42.31
N ALA A 127 1.02 35.82 42.71
CA ALA A 127 1.19 35.37 44.10
C ALA A 127 2.20 36.22 44.91
N VAL A 128 2.64 37.36 44.38
CA VAL A 128 3.63 38.26 45.01
C VAL A 128 3.00 39.63 45.39
N GLN A 129 1.69 39.68 45.60
CA GLN A 129 1.00 40.80 46.27
C GLN A 129 0.36 40.31 47.56
#